data_AF-A0A380PAG7-F1
#
_entry.id   AF-A0A380PAG7-F1
#
_cell.length_a   1.000
_cell.length_b   1.000
_cell.length_c   1.000
_cell.angle_alpha   90.00
_cell.angle_beta   90.00
_cell.angle_gamma   90.00
#
_symmetry.space_group_name_H-M   'P 1'
#
loop_
_entity.id
_entity.type
_entity.pdbx_description
1 polymer ?
#
loop_
_entity_poly.entity_id
_entity_poly.type
_entity_poly.pdbx_seq_one_letter_code
_entity_poly.pdbx_strand_id
1 'polypeptide(L)'
;MTVVDDFYKPFSKELATAETEMDKVVLKDELAGENCPVCGAPILIKLGRYGKFKACSRFPDCRYTETIVEQIGLTCPKCKTGEVVERKTRRGRTFYGCSRYPDCDFVTWDKPTKDTLPDGTTPKKMIKPLRQSLRPQTMQKRQRHSDV
;
A
#
# COMPACT_ATOMS: atom_id res chain seq x y z
N MET A 1 45.99 -1.57 6.17
CA MET A 1 44.96 -2.14 5.28
C MET A 1 43.68 -1.36 5.51
N THR A 2 43.43 -0.35 4.67
CA THR A 2 42.25 0.50 4.78
C THR A 2 41.20 -0.05 3.82
N VAL A 3 40.42 -1.02 4.29
CA VAL A 3 39.27 -1.63 3.56
C VAL A 3 38.37 -0.57 2.90
N VAL A 4 38.33 0.62 3.49
CA VAL A 4 37.62 1.80 2.99
C VAL A 4 38.15 2.29 1.64
N ASP A 5 39.47 2.32 1.42
CA ASP A 5 40.07 2.84 0.19
C ASP A 5 39.84 1.91 -1.00
N ASP A 6 39.89 0.60 -0.75
CA ASP A 6 39.69 -0.43 -1.78
C ASP A 6 38.23 -0.43 -2.28
N PHE A 7 37.27 -0.08 -1.41
CA PHE A 7 35.86 0.08 -1.77
C PHE A 7 35.56 1.43 -2.45
N TYR A 8 36.14 2.53 -1.94
CA TYR A 8 35.76 3.87 -2.37
C TYR A 8 36.30 4.26 -3.75
N LYS A 9 37.54 3.83 -4.09
CA LYS A 9 38.15 4.13 -5.40
C LYS A 9 37.33 3.63 -6.60
N PRO A 10 36.88 2.37 -6.67
CA PRO A 10 36.01 1.92 -7.77
C PRO A 10 34.64 2.60 -7.73
N PHE A 11 34.02 2.71 -6.55
CA PHE A 11 32.71 3.36 -6.40
C PHE A 11 32.70 4.82 -6.90
N SER A 12 33.76 5.58 -6.65
CA SER A 12 33.87 6.97 -7.11
C SER A 12 33.84 7.12 -8.64
N LYS A 13 34.42 6.14 -9.36
CA LYS A 13 34.40 6.12 -10.83
C LYS A 13 33.01 5.80 -11.35
N GLU A 14 32.36 4.80 -10.77
CA GLU A 14 30.99 4.41 -11.11
C GLU A 14 30.00 5.56 -10.85
N LEU A 15 30.17 6.27 -9.73
CA LEU A 15 29.34 7.42 -9.38
C LEU A 15 29.51 8.59 -10.37
N ALA A 16 30.76 8.88 -10.80
CA ALA A 16 31.02 9.90 -11.81
C ALA A 16 30.38 9.54 -13.17
N THR A 17 30.44 8.26 -13.58
CA THR A 17 29.76 7.78 -14.78
C THR A 17 28.24 7.93 -14.65
N ALA A 18 27.66 7.51 -13.53
CA ALA A 18 26.23 7.64 -13.28
C ALA A 18 25.75 9.09 -13.30
N GLU A 19 26.52 10.04 -12.75
CA GLU A 19 26.18 11.46 -12.79
C GLU A 19 26.15 12.03 -14.22
N THR A 20 27.00 11.54 -15.12
CA THR A 20 27.05 11.98 -16.52
C THR A 20 26.02 11.31 -17.42
N GLU A 21 25.70 10.04 -17.18
CA GLU A 21 24.81 9.24 -18.03
C GLU A 21 23.34 9.32 -17.59
N MET A 22 23.06 9.61 -16.32
CA MET A 22 21.69 9.67 -15.81
C MET A 22 21.05 11.03 -16.12
N ASP A 23 20.10 11.04 -17.04
CA ASP A 23 19.22 12.17 -17.25
C ASP A 23 18.44 12.50 -15.97
N LYS A 24 18.41 13.78 -15.60
CA LYS A 24 17.55 14.27 -14.50
C LYS A 24 16.09 14.12 -14.91
N VAL A 25 15.47 13.02 -14.51
CA VAL A 25 14.02 12.83 -14.66
C VAL A 25 13.30 13.78 -13.71
N VAL A 26 12.93 14.95 -14.22
CA VAL A 26 12.02 15.86 -13.51
C VAL A 26 10.61 15.30 -13.69
N LEU A 27 10.08 14.65 -12.65
CA LEU A 27 8.66 14.31 -12.60
C LEU A 27 7.88 15.63 -12.69
N LYS A 28 7.04 15.77 -13.73
CA LYS A 28 6.19 16.96 -13.89
C LYS A 28 5.10 16.92 -12.83
N ASP A 29 5.03 17.98 -12.02
CA ASP A 29 3.96 18.15 -11.05
C ASP A 29 2.65 18.52 -11.76
N GLU A 30 1.56 17.83 -11.41
CA GLU A 30 0.22 18.08 -11.95
C GLU A 30 -0.52 19.12 -11.09
N LEU A 31 -1.32 20.01 -11.70
CA LEU A 31 -2.16 20.95 -10.96
C LEU A 31 -3.38 20.22 -10.39
N ALA A 32 -3.67 20.45 -9.10
CA ALA A 32 -4.82 19.85 -8.43
C ALA A 32 -6.16 20.53 -8.77
N GLY A 33 -6.13 21.69 -9.42
CA GLY A 33 -7.34 22.49 -9.75
C GLY A 33 -7.89 23.34 -8.60
N GLU A 34 -7.26 23.29 -7.43
CA GLU A 34 -7.68 24.02 -6.22
C GLU A 34 -6.60 25.02 -5.77
N ASN A 35 -7.01 26.09 -5.09
CA ASN A 35 -6.11 27.08 -4.49
C ASN A 35 -5.84 26.79 -3.02
N CYS A 36 -4.65 27.14 -2.55
CA CYS A 36 -4.21 26.96 -1.17
C CYS A 36 -5.04 27.83 -0.22
N PRO A 37 -5.61 27.26 0.87
CA PRO A 37 -6.43 28.02 1.82
C PRO A 37 -5.61 29.02 2.67
N VAL A 38 -4.28 28.89 2.68
CA VAL A 38 -3.39 29.73 3.50
C VAL A 38 -2.87 30.94 2.73
N CYS A 39 -2.51 30.78 1.45
CA CYS A 39 -1.85 31.84 0.67
C CYS A 39 -2.47 32.13 -0.70
N GLY A 40 -3.53 31.39 -1.09
CA GLY A 40 -4.23 31.57 -2.36
C GLY A 40 -3.49 31.06 -3.61
N ALA A 41 -2.24 30.61 -3.50
CA ALA A 41 -1.47 30.05 -4.61
C ALA A 41 -2.01 28.68 -5.06
N PRO A 42 -1.83 28.26 -6.32
CA PRO A 42 -2.33 26.97 -6.81
C PRO A 42 -1.67 25.79 -6.08
N ILE A 43 -2.44 24.72 -5.89
CA ILE A 43 -1.99 23.46 -5.31
C ILE A 43 -1.51 22.50 -6.42
N LEU A 44 -0.39 21.82 -6.16
CA LEU A 44 0.21 20.80 -7.01
C LEU A 44 0.05 19.41 -6.39
N ILE A 45 -0.03 18.39 -7.23
CA ILE A 45 0.01 16.97 -6.85
C ILE A 45 1.45 16.48 -6.98
N LYS A 46 2.06 16.15 -5.85
CA LYS A 46 3.45 15.65 -5.74
C LYS A 46 3.48 14.20 -5.29
N LEU A 47 4.53 13.47 -5.66
CA LEU A 47 4.77 12.10 -5.19
C LEU A 47 5.72 12.10 -4.00
N GLY A 48 5.30 11.53 -2.87
CA GLY A 48 6.13 11.34 -1.68
C GLY A 48 6.21 9.86 -1.26
N ARG A 49 6.89 9.60 -0.13
CA ARG A 49 7.05 8.24 0.43
C ARG A 49 5.73 7.48 0.62
N TYR A 50 4.65 8.19 0.96
CA TYR A 50 3.37 7.59 1.30
C TYR A 50 2.38 7.51 0.12
N GLY A 51 2.71 8.11 -1.02
CA GLY A 51 1.86 8.22 -2.19
C GLY A 51 1.80 9.66 -2.73
N LYS A 52 0.80 9.92 -3.58
CA LYS A 52 0.52 11.27 -4.08
C LYS A 52 -0.10 12.13 -2.97
N PHE A 53 0.25 13.42 -2.93
CA PHE A 53 -0.30 14.38 -1.98
C PHE A 53 -0.41 15.77 -2.61
N LYS A 54 -1.35 16.56 -2.10
CA LYS A 54 -1.54 17.97 -2.47
C LYS A 54 -0.53 18.83 -1.71
N ALA A 55 0.19 19.70 -2.39
CA ALA A 55 1.16 20.62 -1.81
C ALA A 55 1.03 22.02 -2.42
N CYS A 56 1.26 23.06 -1.64
CA CYS A 56 1.30 24.42 -2.16
C CYS A 56 2.45 24.59 -3.17
N SER A 57 2.19 25.28 -4.29
CA SER A 57 3.22 25.65 -5.28
C SER A 57 4.31 26.57 -4.71
N ARG A 58 4.01 27.38 -3.68
CA ARG A 58 4.94 28.35 -3.06
C ARG A 58 5.77 27.75 -1.92
N PHE A 59 6.05 26.46 -1.94
CA PHE A 59 7.00 25.87 -1.00
C PHE A 59 8.42 26.38 -1.31
N PRO A 60 9.27 26.80 -0.34
CA PRO A 60 9.15 26.58 1.11
C PRO A 60 8.40 27.66 1.91
N ASP A 61 8.00 28.78 1.30
CA ASP A 61 7.36 29.90 1.99
C ASP A 61 5.97 29.53 2.55
N CYS A 62 5.23 28.68 1.83
CA CYS A 62 3.98 28.09 2.30
C CYS A 62 4.11 26.57 2.42
N ARG A 63 3.99 26.06 3.66
CA ARG A 63 4.12 24.63 4.01
C ARG A 63 2.79 23.87 4.04
N TYR A 64 1.74 24.40 3.41
CA TYR A 64 0.46 23.70 3.32
C TYR A 64 0.61 22.42 2.50
N THR A 65 0.20 21.29 3.11
CA THR A 65 0.16 19.98 2.48
C THR A 65 -1.08 19.23 2.94
N GLU A 66 -1.69 18.46 2.05
CA GLU A 66 -2.88 17.68 2.32
C GLU A 66 -2.77 16.31 1.64
N THR A 67 -3.12 15.25 2.35
CA THR A 67 -3.14 13.89 1.80
C THR A 67 -4.31 13.71 0.84
N ILE A 68 -4.04 13.15 -0.34
CA ILE A 68 -5.09 12.71 -1.26
C ILE A 68 -5.62 11.38 -0.74
N VAL A 69 -6.91 11.33 -0.43
CA VAL A 69 -7.57 10.12 0.02
C VAL A 69 -8.17 9.41 -1.20
N GLU A 70 -7.62 8.26 -1.57
CA GLU A 70 -8.15 7.47 -2.67
C GLU A 70 -9.45 6.79 -2.25
N GLN A 71 -10.55 7.21 -2.87
CA GLN A 71 -11.87 6.60 -2.72
C GLN A 71 -11.98 5.40 -3.67
N ILE A 72 -12.44 4.26 -3.15
CA ILE A 72 -12.64 3.03 -3.96
C ILE A 72 -13.99 3.09 -4.71
N GLY A 73 -14.84 4.07 -4.39
CA GLY A 73 -16.20 4.18 -4.93
C GLY A 73 -17.17 3.14 -4.36
N LEU A 74 -16.89 2.61 -3.16
CA LEU A 74 -17.77 1.69 -2.45
C LEU A 74 -18.44 2.39 -1.27
N THR A 75 -19.76 2.30 -1.18
CA THR A 75 -20.51 2.79 -0.02
C THR A 75 -20.19 1.94 1.21
N CYS A 76 -19.98 2.61 2.35
CA CYS A 76 -19.71 1.95 3.61
C CYS A 76 -20.90 1.07 4.03
N PRO A 77 -20.68 -0.22 4.34
CA PRO A 77 -21.79 -1.12 4.68
C PRO A 77 -22.38 -0.90 6.06
N LYS A 78 -21.59 -0.36 7.00
CA LYS A 78 -22.04 -0.12 8.36
C LYS A 78 -23.00 1.06 8.43
N CYS A 79 -22.65 2.19 7.80
CA CYS A 79 -23.41 3.43 7.90
C CYS A 79 -24.21 3.79 6.65
N LYS A 80 -23.98 3.12 5.50
CA LYS A 80 -24.63 3.34 4.19
C LYS A 80 -24.56 4.76 3.61
N THR A 81 -23.96 5.70 4.33
CA THR A 81 -23.90 7.12 4.01
C THR A 81 -22.48 7.59 3.71
N GLY A 82 -21.49 7.00 4.37
CA GLY A 82 -20.07 7.24 4.08
C GLY A 82 -19.55 6.35 2.97
N GLU A 83 -18.37 6.67 2.48
CA GLU A 83 -17.65 5.90 1.46
C GLU A 83 -16.45 5.18 2.09
N VAL A 84 -15.99 4.11 1.44
CA VAL A 84 -14.80 3.38 1.85
C VAL A 84 -13.55 3.98 1.20
N VAL A 85 -12.62 4.40 2.05
CA VAL A 85 -11.36 5.06 1.67
C VAL A 85 -10.16 4.19 2.01
N GLU A 86 -9.13 4.25 1.17
CA GLU A 86 -7.86 3.59 1.44
C GLU A 86 -6.98 4.45 2.39
N ARG A 87 -6.45 3.82 3.43
CA ARG A 87 -5.55 4.45 4.41
C ARG A 87 -4.36 3.54 4.71
N LYS A 88 -3.25 4.12 5.17
CA LYS A 88 -2.06 3.38 5.60
C LYS A 88 -1.82 3.57 7.09
N THR A 89 -1.47 2.48 7.77
CA THR A 89 -1.01 2.52 9.16
C THR A 89 0.39 3.15 9.24
N ARG A 90 0.84 3.52 10.45
CA ARG A 90 2.23 3.96 10.70
C ARG A 90 3.28 2.94 10.24
N ARG A 91 2.94 1.64 10.25
CA ARG A 91 3.80 0.54 9.79
C ARG A 91 3.69 0.27 8.28
N GLY A 92 2.91 1.07 7.55
CA GLY A 92 2.78 0.95 6.09
C GLY A 92 1.75 -0.09 5.62
N ARG A 93 1.12 -0.85 6.51
CA ARG A 93 0.02 -1.76 6.14
C ARG A 93 -1.20 -0.94 5.72
N THR A 94 -1.74 -1.22 4.55
CA THR A 94 -2.99 -0.64 4.04
C THR A 94 -4.21 -1.21 4.77
N PHE A 95 -5.18 -0.35 5.04
CA PHE A 95 -6.51 -0.70 5.52
C PHE A 95 -7.56 0.18 4.85
N TYR A 96 -8.79 -0.28 4.86
CA TYR A 96 -9.92 0.38 4.24
C TYR A 96 -10.91 0.78 5.32
N GLY A 97 -11.18 2.07 5.44
CA GLY A 97 -12.02 2.63 6.50
C GLY A 97 -13.16 3.48 5.95
N CYS A 98 -14.14 3.81 6.79
CA CYS A 98 -15.17 4.78 6.41
C CYS A 98 -14.61 6.22 6.37
N SER A 99 -15.03 7.01 5.37
CA SER A 99 -14.70 8.43 5.26
C SER A 99 -15.25 9.29 6.40
N ARG A 100 -16.30 8.82 7.08
CA ARG A 100 -16.99 9.52 8.18
C ARG A 100 -16.42 9.23 9.57
N TYR A 101 -15.24 8.63 9.67
CA TYR A 101 -14.60 8.48 10.98
C TYR A 101 -14.41 9.86 11.64
N PRO A 102 -14.79 10.08 12.92
CA PRO A 102 -15.08 9.08 13.96
C PRO A 102 -16.54 8.62 14.08
N ASP A 103 -17.49 9.20 13.35
CA ASP A 103 -18.92 8.84 13.40
C ASP A 103 -19.17 7.38 12.97
N CYS A 104 -18.31 6.84 12.10
CA CYS A 104 -18.33 5.45 11.67
C CYS A 104 -16.94 4.83 11.79
N ASP A 105 -16.86 3.76 12.57
CA ASP A 105 -15.69 2.96 12.95
C ASP A 105 -15.47 1.74 12.04
N PHE A 106 -16.14 1.65 10.89
CA PHE A 106 -15.93 0.56 9.94
C PHE A 106 -14.49 0.53 9.42
N VAL A 107 -13.83 -0.62 9.58
CA VAL A 107 -12.47 -0.88 9.12
C VAL A 107 -12.36 -2.32 8.61
N THR A 108 -11.70 -2.52 7.47
CA THR A 108 -11.31 -3.83 6.94
C THR A 108 -9.87 -3.82 6.43
N TRP A 109 -9.20 -4.96 6.50
CA TRP A 109 -7.82 -5.13 6.03
C TRP A 109 -7.76 -5.57 4.55
N ASP A 110 -8.78 -6.27 4.08
CA ASP A 110 -8.86 -6.76 2.72
C ASP A 110 -9.56 -5.73 1.83
N LYS A 111 -9.05 -5.54 0.61
CA LYS A 111 -9.63 -4.60 -0.35
C LYS A 111 -11.06 -5.03 -0.71
N PRO A 112 -12.08 -4.23 -0.35
CA PRO A 112 -13.45 -4.61 -0.61
C PRO A 112 -13.77 -4.42 -2.10
N THR A 113 -14.46 -5.39 -2.67
CA THR A 113 -15.01 -5.34 -4.05
C THR A 113 -16.53 -5.27 -4.01
N LYS A 114 -17.17 -4.95 -5.14
CA LYS A 114 -18.64 -4.77 -5.21
C LYS A 114 -19.44 -5.98 -4.68
N ASP A 115 -18.87 -7.18 -4.74
CA ASP A 115 -19.52 -8.43 -4.32
C ASP A 115 -19.39 -8.74 -2.81
N THR A 116 -18.70 -7.88 -2.04
CA THR A 116 -18.29 -8.19 -0.67
C THR A 116 -19.19 -7.59 0.40
N LEU A 117 -20.50 -7.86 0.45
CA LEU A 117 -21.38 -7.41 1.56
C LEU A 117 -22.53 -8.41 1.85
N PRO A 118 -22.84 -8.77 3.13
CA PRO A 118 -23.43 -7.81 4.08
C PRO A 118 -22.99 -7.86 5.57
N ASP A 119 -22.28 -8.87 6.08
CA ASP A 119 -22.17 -9.09 7.54
C ASP A 119 -20.75 -8.97 8.11
N GLY A 120 -19.90 -8.11 7.54
CA GLY A 120 -18.59 -7.77 8.13
C GLY A 120 -17.65 -8.96 8.39
N THR A 121 -17.98 -10.15 7.88
CA THR A 121 -17.24 -11.38 8.13
C THR A 121 -17.22 -12.26 6.87
N THR A 122 -16.18 -12.04 6.05
CA THR A 122 -15.51 -13.06 5.22
C THR A 122 -16.22 -13.56 3.94
N PRO A 123 -15.47 -14.12 2.95
CA PRO A 123 -14.77 -15.42 3.07
C PRO A 123 -13.26 -15.33 2.79
N LYS A 124 -12.49 -16.13 3.54
CA LYS A 124 -11.19 -16.66 3.11
C LYS A 124 -11.31 -17.03 1.63
N LYS A 125 -10.47 -16.47 0.74
CA LYS A 125 -10.23 -17.17 -0.52
C LYS A 125 -9.79 -18.58 -0.15
N MET A 126 -10.67 -19.54 -0.42
CA MET A 126 -10.30 -20.92 -0.68
C MET A 126 -9.36 -20.88 -1.88
N ILE A 127 -8.10 -20.51 -1.68
CA ILE A 127 -7.06 -21.16 -2.45
C ILE A 127 -7.00 -22.54 -1.82
N LYS A 128 -7.84 -23.46 -2.33
CA LYS A 128 -7.63 -24.89 -2.12
C LYS A 128 -6.16 -25.10 -2.48
N PRO A 129 -5.27 -25.51 -1.55
CA PRO A 129 -3.93 -25.82 -1.97
C PRO A 129 -4.08 -26.89 -3.03
N LEU A 130 -3.45 -26.73 -4.20
CA LEU A 130 -3.05 -27.88 -5.00
C LEU A 130 -1.97 -28.63 -4.19
N ARG A 131 -2.36 -29.20 -3.05
CA ARG A 131 -1.75 -30.40 -2.52
C ARG A 131 -2.35 -31.51 -3.36
N GLN A 132 -1.79 -31.71 -4.54
CA GLN A 132 -1.94 -32.98 -5.22
C GLN A 132 -1.04 -33.95 -4.47
N SER A 133 -1.59 -34.50 -3.39
CA SER A 133 -1.05 -35.67 -2.74
C SER A 133 -1.22 -36.85 -3.69
N LEU A 134 -0.22 -37.11 -4.53
CA LEU A 134 0.04 -38.47 -4.97
C LEU A 134 0.89 -39.13 -3.88
N ARG A 135 0.22 -39.53 -2.79
CA ARG A 135 0.73 -40.63 -1.96
C ARG A 135 0.16 -41.90 -2.58
N PRO A 136 0.96 -42.76 -3.21
CA PRO A 136 0.49 -44.09 -3.57
C PRO A 136 0.14 -44.84 -2.28
N GLN A 137 -1.12 -45.29 -2.21
CA GLN A 137 -1.57 -46.21 -1.18
C GLN A 137 -1.24 -47.63 -1.61
N THR A 138 -0.51 -48.37 -0.78
CA THR A 138 -0.75 -49.79 -0.45
C THR A 138 0.13 -50.10 0.77
N MET A 139 -0.44 -50.29 1.97
CA MET A 139 -1.01 -51.55 2.52
C MET A 139 0.05 -52.66 2.51
N GLN A 140 0.56 -53.17 3.64
CA GLN A 140 -0.22 -53.98 4.59
C GLN A 140 0.33 -53.94 6.03
N LYS A 141 -0.61 -53.81 6.98
CA LYS A 141 -0.44 -54.07 8.42
C LYS A 141 -0.08 -55.54 8.64
N ARG A 142 1.02 -55.82 9.36
CA ARG A 142 1.15 -57.06 10.14
C ARG A 142 0.14 -57.00 11.28
N GLN A 143 -0.86 -57.87 11.24
CA GLN A 143 -1.76 -58.12 12.36
C GLN A 143 -0.99 -58.85 13.46
N ARG A 144 -1.02 -58.33 14.69
CA ARG A 144 -0.79 -59.12 15.90
C ARG A 144 -2.17 -59.46 16.44
N HIS A 145 -2.57 -60.72 16.28
CA HIS A 145 -3.63 -61.31 17.07
C HIS A 145 -3.01 -61.88 18.35
N SER A 146 -3.58 -61.52 19.49
CA SER A 146 -3.55 -62.28 20.74
C SER A 146 -4.52 -63.48 20.58
N ASP A 147 -4.49 -64.63 21.26
CA ASP A 147 -3.91 -65.15 22.49
C ASP A 147 -3.78 -66.69 22.31
N VAL A 148 -2.90 -67.32 23.13
CA VAL A 148 -2.78 -68.73 23.59
C VAL A 148 -1.32 -69.14 23.69
#